data_AF-A0A4U0WJ22-F1
#
_entry.id   AF-A0A4U0WJ22-F1
#
_cell.length_a   1.000
_cell.length_b   1.000
_cell.length_c   1.000
_cell.angle_alpha   90.00
_cell.angle_beta   90.00
_cell.angle_gamma   90.00
#
_symmetry.space_group_name_H-M   'P 1'
#
loop_
_entity.id
_entity.type
_entity.pdbx_description
1 polymer ?
#
loop_
_entity_poly.entity_id
_entity_poly.type
_entity_poly.pdbx_seq_one_letter_code
_entity_poly.pdbx_strand_id
1 'polypeptide(L)'
;MAKKKKERQSDSPSEDGTATAPKPAPARASSSKKQAPPPSSLIICRNKHWKYISSFYGPWLQLPPETLELLAVQNYTLPRPRQIDPSVFFDLVKIRRAVEESVDLAVRATSGTTSSSLRDSINGGNGILGVAASLGFGYGGGTATLSRDRKFKMRESASKKLSKAYHLDEIAASVATMQSASSLEDVASHVLQRNPADRDAKYVHFFHEKIPSRMLAECTPLDPLNEVIIAQPDDVSPWRTRGVTRVFKEDYAGAVQDLTQGLAWTRYWQAQHKPGNGELILASALREEERNGYNRDWRDQPKIAEEDQPS
;
A
#
# COMPACT_ATOMS: atom_id res chain seq x y z
N MET A 1 46.19 83.15 -47.74
CA MET A 1 45.43 82.78 -46.52
C MET A 1 45.26 81.26 -46.51
N ALA A 2 46.10 80.56 -45.74
CA ALA A 2 45.77 79.92 -44.43
C ALA A 2 45.02 78.57 -44.60
N LYS A 3 45.75 77.48 -44.90
CA LYS A 3 46.16 76.34 -44.01
C LYS A 3 44.97 75.43 -43.61
N LYS A 4 44.72 74.29 -44.26
CA LYS A 4 45.44 72.97 -44.31
C LYS A 4 45.41 72.20 -42.98
N LYS A 5 44.76 71.02 -42.96
CA LYS A 5 45.34 69.81 -42.34
C LYS A 5 44.80 68.52 -42.96
N LYS A 6 45.72 67.59 -43.16
CA LYS A 6 45.67 66.38 -44.00
C LYS A 6 46.03 65.18 -43.10
N GLU A 7 45.37 64.06 -43.39
CA GLU A 7 45.79 62.64 -43.33
C GLU A 7 46.38 61.93 -42.09
N ARG A 8 45.83 60.70 -41.97
CA ARG A 8 46.26 59.42 -41.40
C ARG A 8 47.77 59.11 -41.44
N GLN A 9 48.28 58.25 -40.52
CA GLN A 9 48.79 56.88 -40.77
C GLN A 9 49.46 56.22 -39.51
N SER A 10 49.55 54.88 -39.54
CA SER A 10 50.57 53.95 -38.96
C SER A 10 50.67 53.81 -37.41
N ASP A 11 51.09 52.70 -36.79
CA ASP A 11 51.78 51.47 -37.21
C ASP A 11 51.69 50.36 -36.12
N SER A 12 52.09 49.13 -36.46
CA SER A 12 52.32 47.92 -35.60
C SER A 12 53.68 48.02 -34.83
N PRO A 13 54.30 47.01 -34.11
CA PRO A 13 53.96 45.60 -33.78
C PRO A 13 54.43 45.03 -32.37
N SER A 14 54.19 43.72 -32.14
CA SER A 14 54.97 42.66 -31.42
C SER A 14 55.41 42.63 -29.92
N GLU A 15 55.01 41.51 -29.27
CA GLU A 15 55.72 40.51 -28.42
C GLU A 15 56.46 40.76 -27.07
N ASP A 16 56.10 39.88 -26.12
CA ASP A 16 56.82 39.20 -25.01
C ASP A 16 57.50 39.93 -23.82
N GLY A 17 57.28 39.38 -22.61
CA GLY A 17 58.18 39.54 -21.45
C GLY A 17 57.52 39.74 -20.07
N THR A 18 57.54 38.69 -19.25
CA THR A 18 57.10 38.59 -17.84
C THR A 18 57.80 39.51 -16.82
N ALA A 19 57.08 40.04 -15.81
CA ALA A 19 57.38 39.91 -14.36
C ALA A 19 56.60 40.88 -13.40
N THR A 20 55.91 40.28 -12.41
CA THR A 20 55.59 40.70 -11.01
C THR A 20 54.65 41.88 -10.65
N ALA A 21 53.76 41.58 -9.67
CA ALA A 21 52.57 42.29 -9.17
C ALA A 21 52.83 43.55 -8.29
N PRO A 22 51.81 44.40 -7.94
CA PRO A 22 50.84 44.04 -6.89
C PRO A 22 49.36 44.53 -7.06
N LYS A 23 48.44 43.60 -6.72
CA LYS A 23 47.12 43.68 -6.04
C LYS A 23 46.04 44.79 -6.32
N PRO A 24 44.74 44.46 -6.08
CA PRO A 24 43.62 44.88 -6.91
C PRO A 24 42.54 45.73 -6.19
N ALA A 25 41.67 46.38 -6.96
CA ALA A 25 40.38 46.90 -6.51
C ALA A 25 39.24 46.28 -7.36
N PRO A 26 38.05 46.02 -6.79
CA PRO A 26 37.29 44.80 -7.08
C PRO A 26 36.39 44.92 -8.31
N ALA A 27 36.47 43.92 -9.18
CA ALA A 27 35.50 43.68 -10.23
C ALA A 27 34.18 43.17 -9.63
N ARG A 28 33.10 43.80 -10.08
CA ARG A 28 31.70 43.52 -9.73
C ARG A 28 31.36 42.09 -10.15
N ALA A 29 31.28 41.18 -9.18
CA ALA A 29 30.89 39.80 -9.39
C ALA A 29 29.46 39.73 -9.94
N SER A 30 29.31 39.11 -11.10
CA SER A 30 28.05 38.58 -11.61
C SER A 30 27.53 37.56 -10.60
N SER A 31 26.38 37.86 -10.00
CA SER A 31 25.70 36.97 -9.07
C SER A 31 25.24 35.71 -9.80
N SER A 32 26.02 34.64 -9.65
CA SER A 32 25.51 33.28 -9.83
C SER A 32 24.34 33.09 -8.87
N LYS A 33 23.12 32.95 -9.42
CA LYS A 33 21.96 32.47 -8.67
C LYS A 33 22.35 31.10 -8.10
N LYS A 34 22.71 31.06 -6.81
CA LYS A 34 22.75 29.82 -6.05
C LYS A 34 21.34 29.25 -6.12
N GLN A 35 21.18 28.14 -6.84
CA GLN A 35 20.00 27.30 -6.70
C GLN A 35 19.82 27.04 -5.22
N ALA A 36 18.65 27.40 -4.69
CA ALA A 36 18.24 26.96 -3.38
C ALA A 36 18.34 25.42 -3.35
N PRO A 37 18.79 24.81 -2.24
CA PRO A 37 18.67 23.37 -2.09
C PRO A 37 17.21 22.98 -2.38
N PRO A 38 16.96 21.88 -3.11
CA PRO A 38 15.59 21.42 -3.30
C PRO A 38 14.95 21.32 -1.91
N PRO A 39 13.68 21.75 -1.75
CA PRO A 39 13.02 21.59 -0.47
C PRO A 39 13.13 20.12 -0.09
N SER A 40 13.61 19.83 1.13
CA SER A 40 13.72 18.47 1.64
C SER A 40 12.33 17.84 1.60
N SER A 41 12.02 17.18 0.49
CA SER A 41 10.72 16.58 0.24
C SER A 41 10.58 15.44 1.24
N LEU A 42 9.55 15.50 2.09
CA LEU A 42 9.23 14.41 3.00
C LEU A 42 9.11 13.11 2.19
N ILE A 43 9.91 12.12 2.54
CA ILE A 43 9.88 10.81 1.90
C ILE A 43 8.88 9.97 2.68
N ILE A 44 7.76 9.63 2.04
CA ILE A 44 6.69 8.83 2.61
C ILE A 44 6.22 7.78 1.62
N CYS A 45 5.67 6.67 2.13
CA CYS A 45 5.21 5.55 1.31
C CYS A 45 4.18 5.99 0.25
N ARG A 46 4.22 5.35 -0.93
CA ARG A 46 3.37 5.69 -2.09
C ARG A 46 1.88 5.62 -1.74
N ASN A 47 1.44 4.62 -0.96
CA ASN A 47 0.08 4.46 -0.48
C ASN A 47 -0.47 5.71 0.26
N LYS A 48 0.39 6.46 0.97
CA LYS A 48 0.02 7.68 1.69
C LYS A 48 -0.34 8.86 0.77
N HIS A 49 -0.05 8.75 -0.53
CA HIS A 49 -0.31 9.78 -1.54
C HIS A 49 -1.37 9.37 -2.56
N TRP A 50 -1.93 8.17 -2.43
CA TRP A 50 -2.94 7.70 -3.37
C TRP A 50 -4.13 8.67 -3.38
N LYS A 51 -4.66 9.02 -4.55
CA LYS A 51 -5.75 10.00 -4.62
C LYS A 51 -7.03 9.43 -4.00
N TYR A 52 -7.88 10.30 -3.46
CA TYR A 52 -9.20 9.97 -2.91
C TYR A 52 -9.22 9.12 -1.62
N ILE A 53 -8.11 9.04 -0.88
CA ILE A 53 -8.05 8.42 0.46
C ILE A 53 -9.15 8.95 1.40
N SER A 54 -9.50 10.24 1.30
CA SER A 54 -10.56 10.86 2.11
C SER A 54 -11.92 10.20 1.94
N SER A 55 -12.20 9.58 0.79
CA SER A 55 -13.48 8.90 0.52
C SER A 55 -13.67 7.65 1.37
N PHE A 56 -12.58 7.03 1.81
CA PHE A 56 -12.57 5.83 2.63
C PHE A 56 -12.21 6.11 4.09
N TYR A 57 -12.04 7.38 4.46
CA TYR A 57 -11.79 7.73 5.84
C TYR A 57 -13.09 7.66 6.65
N GLY A 58 -13.10 6.88 7.74
CA GLY A 58 -14.30 6.78 8.57
C GLY A 58 -14.15 5.88 9.80
N PRO A 59 -15.20 5.79 10.63
CA PRO A 59 -15.19 5.01 11.88
C PRO A 59 -14.92 3.52 11.69
N TRP A 60 -15.17 2.98 10.50
CA TRP A 60 -14.94 1.56 10.18
C TRP A 60 -13.50 1.10 10.45
N LEU A 61 -12.52 2.01 10.36
CA LEU A 61 -11.12 1.70 10.64
C LEU A 61 -10.87 1.34 12.12
N GLN A 62 -11.65 1.93 13.02
CA GLN A 62 -11.52 1.74 14.48
C GLN A 62 -12.44 0.64 15.02
N LEU A 63 -13.43 0.21 14.23
CA LEU A 63 -14.33 -0.86 14.63
C LEU A 63 -13.61 -2.22 14.61
N PRO A 64 -13.89 -3.11 15.58
CA PRO A 64 -13.43 -4.49 15.51
C PRO A 64 -13.92 -5.18 14.23
N PRO A 65 -13.13 -6.08 13.63
CA PRO A 65 -13.51 -6.77 12.40
C PRO A 65 -14.77 -7.62 12.56
N GLU A 66 -15.07 -8.13 13.76
CA GLU A 66 -16.30 -8.86 14.06
C GLU A 66 -17.53 -7.95 13.99
N THR A 67 -17.42 -6.73 14.51
CA THR A 67 -18.50 -5.74 14.44
C THR A 67 -18.76 -5.31 12.99
N LEU A 68 -17.70 -5.15 12.19
CA LEU A 68 -17.85 -4.84 10.77
C LEU A 68 -18.54 -5.97 9.99
N GLU A 69 -18.17 -7.24 10.27
CA GLU A 69 -18.84 -8.39 9.66
C GLU A 69 -20.32 -8.44 10.02
N LEU A 70 -20.66 -8.19 11.29
CA LEU A 70 -22.06 -8.14 11.72
C LEU A 70 -22.84 -7.05 10.97
N LEU A 71 -22.26 -5.86 10.84
CA LEU A 71 -22.89 -4.76 10.09
C LEU A 71 -23.04 -5.09 8.59
N ALA A 72 -22.07 -5.78 8.00
CA ALA A 72 -22.15 -6.22 6.60
C ALA A 72 -23.27 -7.25 6.39
N VAL A 73 -23.39 -8.23 7.30
CA VAL A 73 -24.49 -9.22 7.28
C VAL A 73 -25.84 -8.52 7.45
N GLN A 74 -25.96 -7.60 8.40
CA GLN A 74 -27.20 -6.82 8.57
C GLN A 74 -27.54 -6.00 7.32
N ASN A 75 -26.56 -5.32 6.70
CA ASN A 75 -26.79 -4.59 5.45
C ASN A 75 -27.25 -5.52 4.31
N TYR A 76 -26.79 -6.76 4.29
CA TYR A 76 -27.18 -7.75 3.30
C TYR A 76 -28.60 -8.28 3.50
N THR A 77 -29.02 -8.50 4.75
CA THR A 77 -30.37 -9.00 5.07
C THR A 77 -31.46 -7.93 4.99
N LEU A 78 -31.10 -6.64 5.07
CA LEU A 78 -32.06 -5.55 4.94
C LEU A 78 -32.81 -5.55 3.58
N PRO A 79 -34.11 -5.23 3.59
CA PRO A 79 -34.91 -5.09 2.37
C PRO A 79 -34.38 -3.92 1.53
N ARG A 80 -34.54 -4.03 0.21
CA ARG A 80 -34.16 -2.95 -0.71
C ARG A 80 -35.09 -1.73 -0.53
N PRO A 81 -34.59 -0.49 -0.65
CA PRO A 81 -33.24 -0.10 -1.07
C PRO A 81 -32.22 -0.15 0.08
N ARG A 82 -31.03 -0.71 -0.21
CA ARG A 82 -29.90 -0.73 0.71
C ARG A 82 -29.10 0.55 0.56
N GLN A 83 -28.54 1.04 1.66
CA GLN A 83 -27.72 2.26 1.65
C GLN A 83 -26.33 2.01 1.06
N ILE A 84 -25.79 0.80 1.26
CA ILE A 84 -24.46 0.40 0.81
C ILE A 84 -24.60 -0.88 0.00
N ASP A 85 -23.89 -0.97 -1.12
CA ASP A 85 -23.82 -2.21 -1.87
C ASP A 85 -23.15 -3.29 -1.00
N PRO A 86 -23.79 -4.48 -0.84
CA PRO A 86 -23.20 -5.54 -0.04
C PRO A 86 -21.79 -5.95 -0.46
N SER A 87 -21.46 -6.00 -1.76
CA SER A 87 -20.13 -6.44 -2.19
C SER A 87 -19.05 -5.49 -1.67
N VAL A 88 -19.29 -4.18 -1.80
CA VAL A 88 -18.40 -3.14 -1.28
C VAL A 88 -18.21 -3.27 0.24
N PHE A 89 -19.28 -3.55 0.99
CA PHE A 89 -19.17 -3.68 2.44
C PHE A 89 -18.42 -4.96 2.84
N PHE A 90 -18.72 -6.10 2.23
CA PHE A 90 -17.97 -7.34 2.50
C PHE A 90 -16.50 -7.22 2.09
N ASP A 91 -16.19 -6.53 1.01
CA ASP A 91 -14.80 -6.28 0.61
C ASP A 91 -14.07 -5.40 1.63
N LEU A 92 -14.72 -4.40 2.22
CA LEU A 92 -14.14 -3.64 3.35
C LEU A 92 -13.83 -4.54 4.56
N VAL A 93 -14.70 -5.50 4.88
CA VAL A 93 -14.47 -6.48 5.95
C VAL A 93 -13.26 -7.35 5.63
N LYS A 94 -13.18 -7.90 4.39
CA LYS A 94 -12.06 -8.72 3.92
C LYS A 94 -10.74 -7.94 3.97
N ILE A 95 -10.75 -6.68 3.51
CA ILE A 95 -9.57 -5.80 3.56
C ILE A 95 -9.14 -5.56 5.02
N ARG A 96 -10.07 -5.21 5.91
CA ARG A 96 -9.75 -4.97 7.33
C ARG A 96 -9.09 -6.19 7.97
N ARG A 97 -9.67 -7.38 7.79
CA ARG A 97 -9.13 -8.65 8.29
C ARG A 97 -7.76 -8.96 7.72
N ALA A 98 -7.61 -8.88 6.40
CA ALA A 98 -6.35 -9.17 5.71
C ALA A 98 -5.22 -8.25 6.19
N VAL A 99 -5.51 -6.97 6.43
CA VAL A 99 -4.54 -6.01 6.97
C VAL A 99 -4.17 -6.35 8.42
N GLU A 100 -5.12 -6.63 9.31
CA GLU A 100 -4.83 -7.00 10.72
C GLU A 100 -3.99 -8.27 10.83
N GLU A 101 -4.37 -9.32 10.12
CA GLU A 101 -3.61 -10.57 10.09
C GLU A 101 -2.19 -10.35 9.56
N SER A 102 -2.02 -9.44 8.60
CA SER A 102 -0.71 -9.07 8.08
C SER A 102 0.12 -8.30 9.11
N VAL A 103 -0.50 -7.39 9.88
CA VAL A 103 0.15 -6.67 10.99
C VAL A 103 0.65 -7.67 12.03
N ASP A 104 -0.19 -8.61 12.45
CA ASP A 104 0.16 -9.62 13.46
C ASP A 104 1.35 -10.48 13.00
N LEU A 105 1.33 -10.93 11.75
CA LEU A 105 2.43 -11.69 11.16
C LEU A 105 3.72 -10.86 11.08
N ALA A 106 3.63 -9.60 10.68
CA ALA A 106 4.78 -8.69 10.55
C ALA A 106 5.39 -8.34 11.92
N VAL A 107 4.55 -8.03 12.91
CA VAL A 107 4.97 -7.74 14.30
C VAL A 107 5.64 -8.96 14.89
N ARG A 108 5.05 -10.16 14.76
CA ARG A 108 5.67 -11.39 15.26
C ARG A 108 6.99 -11.73 14.55
N ALA A 109 7.08 -11.51 13.24
CA ALA A 109 8.32 -11.70 12.51
C ALA A 109 9.43 -10.73 12.97
N THR A 110 9.06 -9.51 13.36
CA THR A 110 9.97 -8.46 13.84
C THR A 110 10.41 -8.71 15.28
N SER A 111 9.45 -8.92 16.20
CA SER A 111 9.70 -9.17 17.61
C SER A 111 10.33 -10.54 17.89
N GLY A 112 10.28 -11.47 16.92
CA GLY A 112 10.83 -12.81 17.08
C GLY A 112 10.00 -13.71 18.01
N THR A 113 8.78 -13.30 18.38
CA THR A 113 7.91 -14.01 19.32
C THR A 113 7.23 -15.20 18.66
N THR A 114 7.40 -16.38 19.24
CA THR A 114 6.72 -17.59 18.78
C THR A 114 5.28 -17.65 19.31
N SER A 115 4.40 -18.36 18.61
CA SER A 115 3.02 -18.62 19.06
C SER A 115 2.96 -19.40 20.38
N SER A 116 3.99 -20.20 20.68
CA SER A 116 4.13 -20.92 21.95
C SER A 116 4.39 -19.96 23.12
N SER A 117 5.30 -19.00 22.96
CA SER A 117 5.60 -18.01 24.02
C SER A 117 4.41 -17.12 24.38
N LEU A 118 3.53 -16.81 23.42
CA LEU A 118 2.28 -16.08 23.67
C LEU A 118 1.22 -16.94 24.38
N ARG A 119 1.11 -18.23 24.00
CA ARG A 119 0.19 -19.17 24.66
C ARG A 119 0.58 -19.44 26.12
N ASP A 120 1.87 -19.59 26.38
CA ASP A 120 2.38 -19.80 27.73
C ASP A 120 2.17 -18.57 28.64
N SER A 121 2.24 -17.35 28.08
CA SER A 121 1.93 -16.14 28.84
C SER A 121 0.44 -15.97 29.19
N ILE A 122 -0.47 -16.51 28.37
CA ILE A 122 -1.92 -16.44 28.62
C ILE A 122 -2.37 -17.55 29.60
N ASN A 123 -1.73 -18.73 29.56
CA ASN A 123 -1.98 -19.82 30.51
C ASN A 123 -1.26 -19.64 31.87
N GLY A 124 -0.34 -18.68 32.00
CA GLY A 124 0.38 -18.39 33.25
C GLY A 124 -0.39 -17.54 34.27
N GLY A 125 -1.63 -17.18 33.98
CA GLY A 125 -2.46 -16.33 34.85
C GLY A 125 -3.16 -17.09 35.98
N ASN A 126 -2.43 -17.56 37.00
CA ASN A 126 -2.93 -17.64 38.39
C ASN A 126 -1.90 -18.03 39.47
N GLY A 127 -0.59 -17.95 39.20
CA GLY A 127 0.44 -18.26 40.19
C GLY A 127 1.09 -17.00 40.74
N ILE A 128 1.08 -16.80 42.05
CA ILE A 128 1.84 -15.76 42.78
C ILE A 128 3.38 -15.85 42.56
N LEU A 129 3.82 -16.85 41.80
CA LEU A 129 5.19 -17.08 41.32
C LEU A 129 5.49 -16.42 39.96
N GLY A 130 4.51 -15.74 39.34
CA GLY A 130 4.65 -15.11 38.01
C GLY A 130 5.36 -13.75 37.99
N VAL A 131 5.48 -13.08 39.14
CA VAL A 131 6.14 -11.75 39.21
C VAL A 131 7.67 -11.88 39.05
N ALA A 132 8.27 -12.98 39.51
CA ALA A 132 9.72 -13.20 39.35
C ALA A 132 10.12 -13.53 37.90
N ALA A 133 9.23 -14.15 37.12
CA ALA A 133 9.44 -14.42 35.70
C ALA A 133 9.28 -13.15 34.82
N SER A 134 8.67 -12.08 35.35
CA SER A 134 8.54 -10.78 34.68
C SER A 134 9.81 -9.92 34.74
N LEU A 135 10.78 -10.27 35.61
CA LEU A 135 11.95 -9.43 35.92
C LEU A 135 13.30 -10.04 35.48
N GLY A 136 13.30 -10.96 34.51
CA GLY A 136 14.52 -11.35 33.79
C GLY A 136 15.60 -12.09 34.60
N PHE A 137 15.30 -12.61 35.79
CA PHE A 137 16.24 -13.45 36.55
C PHE A 137 16.08 -14.93 36.20
N GLY A 138 16.89 -15.34 35.22
CA GLY A 138 17.42 -16.68 34.95
C GLY A 138 16.67 -17.92 35.44
N TYR A 139 15.99 -18.59 34.50
CA TYR A 139 16.00 -20.05 34.41
C TYR A 139 16.17 -20.44 32.94
N GLY A 140 17.15 -21.31 32.68
CA GLY A 140 17.59 -21.69 31.34
C GLY A 140 16.51 -22.39 30.53
N GLY A 141 15.91 -21.63 29.62
CA GLY A 141 15.03 -22.11 28.56
C GLY A 141 14.91 -20.98 27.55
N GLY A 142 15.77 -21.00 26.54
CA GLY A 142 15.92 -19.89 25.60
C GLY A 142 14.56 -19.44 25.06
N THR A 143 14.27 -18.16 25.19
CA THR A 143 13.31 -17.45 24.33
C THR A 143 13.77 -17.69 22.89
N ALA A 144 13.26 -18.76 22.29
CA ALA A 144 13.69 -19.24 20.99
C ALA A 144 13.30 -18.21 19.95
N THR A 145 14.20 -17.26 19.70
CA THR A 145 14.06 -16.25 18.66
C THR A 145 13.75 -16.98 17.35
N LEU A 146 12.68 -16.57 16.67
CA LEU A 146 12.24 -17.20 15.42
C LEU A 146 13.42 -17.33 14.44
N SER A 147 13.60 -18.52 13.85
CA SER A 147 14.62 -18.74 12.82
C SER A 147 14.43 -17.80 11.64
N ARG A 148 15.52 -17.46 10.93
CA ARG A 148 15.48 -16.55 9.79
C ARG A 148 14.50 -17.02 8.70
N ASP A 149 14.39 -18.34 8.49
CA ASP A 149 13.44 -18.93 7.57
C ASP A 149 11.99 -18.82 8.03
N ARG A 150 11.73 -19.00 9.33
CA ARG A 150 10.37 -18.84 9.87
C ARG A 150 9.93 -17.38 9.83
N LYS A 151 10.83 -16.44 10.16
CA LYS A 151 10.58 -14.99 9.99
C LYS A 151 10.28 -14.65 8.54
N PHE A 152 11.04 -15.21 7.59
CA PHE A 152 10.80 -14.99 6.17
C PHE A 152 9.42 -15.52 5.73
N LYS A 153 9.06 -16.76 6.06
CA LYS A 153 7.73 -17.32 5.74
C LYS A 153 6.58 -16.51 6.35
N MET A 154 6.78 -15.96 7.55
CA MET A 154 5.79 -15.06 8.16
C MET A 154 5.63 -13.75 7.36
N ARG A 155 6.72 -13.17 6.87
CA ARG A 155 6.66 -11.97 6.00
C ARG A 155 6.08 -12.27 4.61
N GLU A 156 6.39 -13.42 4.04
CA GLU A 156 5.83 -13.89 2.77
C GLU A 156 4.31 -14.07 2.89
N SER A 157 3.85 -14.76 3.94
CA SER A 157 2.41 -14.93 4.19
C SER A 157 1.69 -13.61 4.52
N ALA A 158 2.35 -12.65 5.19
CA ALA A 158 1.83 -11.29 5.37
C ALA A 158 1.74 -10.53 4.03
N SER A 159 2.76 -10.60 3.19
CA SER A 159 2.77 -9.97 1.87
C SER A 159 1.66 -10.52 0.98
N LYS A 160 1.42 -11.83 0.99
CA LYS A 160 0.32 -12.44 0.25
C LYS A 160 -1.06 -11.97 0.72
N LYS A 161 -1.26 -11.78 2.03
CA LYS A 161 -2.52 -11.25 2.57
C LYS A 161 -2.72 -9.77 2.21
N LEU A 162 -1.68 -8.96 2.33
CA LEU A 162 -1.71 -7.57 1.87
C LEU A 162 -1.97 -7.48 0.36
N SER A 163 -1.35 -8.34 -0.44
CA SER A 163 -1.58 -8.42 -1.89
C SER A 163 -3.07 -8.59 -2.15
N LYS A 164 -3.73 -9.58 -1.52
CA LYS A 164 -5.18 -9.78 -1.64
C LYS A 164 -5.99 -8.52 -1.28
N ALA A 165 -5.62 -7.82 -0.20
CA ALA A 165 -6.31 -6.59 0.19
C ALA A 165 -6.22 -5.50 -0.90
N TYR A 166 -5.03 -5.29 -1.48
CA TYR A 166 -4.83 -4.34 -2.58
C TYR A 166 -5.48 -4.79 -3.90
N HIS A 167 -5.70 -6.09 -4.11
CA HIS A 167 -6.43 -6.58 -5.27
C HIS A 167 -7.93 -6.21 -5.18
N LEU A 168 -8.52 -6.29 -3.98
CA LEU A 168 -9.91 -5.88 -3.72
C LEU A 168 -10.10 -4.37 -3.93
N ASP A 169 -9.44 -3.54 -3.13
CA ASP A 169 -9.53 -2.08 -3.27
C ASP A 169 -8.22 -1.42 -2.82
N GLU A 170 -7.58 -0.69 -3.75
CA GLU A 170 -6.31 -0.02 -3.50
C GLU A 170 -6.43 1.12 -2.49
N ILE A 171 -7.55 1.86 -2.52
CA ILE A 171 -7.75 3.04 -1.68
C ILE A 171 -8.06 2.58 -0.27
N ALA A 172 -9.02 1.68 -0.09
CA ALA A 172 -9.38 1.15 1.22
C ALA A 172 -8.21 0.41 1.88
N ALA A 173 -7.47 -0.41 1.12
CA ALA A 173 -6.26 -1.08 1.64
C ALA A 173 -5.17 -0.06 1.99
N SER A 174 -4.98 1.00 1.21
CA SER A 174 -4.06 2.09 1.54
C SER A 174 -4.45 2.78 2.85
N VAL A 175 -5.73 3.12 3.05
CA VAL A 175 -6.20 3.78 4.28
C VAL A 175 -6.01 2.87 5.49
N ALA A 176 -6.37 1.59 5.38
CA ALA A 176 -6.20 0.61 6.45
C ALA A 176 -4.73 0.39 6.81
N THR A 177 -3.83 0.29 5.82
CA THR A 177 -2.39 0.15 6.05
C THR A 177 -1.75 1.41 6.61
N MET A 178 -2.24 2.60 6.26
CA MET A 178 -1.77 3.87 6.81
C MET A 178 -2.02 4.02 8.33
N GLN A 179 -3.11 3.45 8.83
CA GLN A 179 -3.41 3.44 10.27
C GLN A 179 -2.72 2.30 11.03
N SER A 180 -2.13 1.35 10.31
CA SER A 180 -1.52 0.15 10.87
C SER A 180 -0.09 0.40 11.33
N ALA A 181 0.50 -0.63 11.95
CA ALA A 181 1.88 -0.57 12.44
C ALA A 181 2.89 -0.31 11.31
N SER A 182 3.93 0.48 11.61
CA SER A 182 5.05 0.76 10.70
C SER A 182 5.81 -0.49 10.25
N SER A 183 5.64 -1.61 10.97
CA SER A 183 6.20 -2.91 10.60
C SER A 183 5.74 -3.41 9.24
N LEU A 184 4.59 -2.93 8.71
CA LEU A 184 4.10 -3.28 7.38
C LEU A 184 4.88 -2.63 6.23
N GLU A 185 5.49 -1.47 6.45
CA GLU A 185 6.11 -0.68 5.38
C GLU A 185 7.26 -1.44 4.70
N ASP A 186 8.04 -2.20 5.47
CA ASP A 186 9.24 -2.89 4.97
C ASP A 186 9.02 -4.41 4.76
N VAL A 187 7.81 -4.95 4.93
CA VAL A 187 7.56 -6.41 4.79
C VAL A 187 7.87 -6.89 3.39
N ALA A 188 7.33 -6.22 2.38
CA ALA A 188 7.49 -6.61 0.99
C ALA A 188 8.93 -6.46 0.50
N SER A 189 9.64 -5.41 0.94
CA SER A 189 11.05 -5.20 0.59
C SER A 189 11.93 -6.33 1.14
N HIS A 190 11.68 -6.78 2.38
CA HIS A 190 12.35 -7.94 2.97
C HIS A 190 12.05 -9.26 2.26
N VAL A 191 10.85 -9.42 1.69
CA VAL A 191 10.51 -10.62 0.91
C VAL A 191 11.26 -10.60 -0.43
N LEU A 192 11.23 -9.46 -1.14
CA LEU A 192 11.89 -9.29 -2.43
C LEU A 192 13.42 -9.43 -2.37
N GLN A 193 14.05 -9.05 -1.24
CA GLN A 193 15.50 -9.27 -1.04
C GLN A 193 15.91 -10.74 -1.11
N ARG A 194 15.02 -11.67 -0.75
CA ARG A 194 15.30 -13.11 -0.79
C ARG A 194 14.67 -13.78 -2.00
N ASN A 195 13.46 -13.36 -2.37
CA ASN A 195 12.75 -13.86 -3.54
C ASN A 195 12.33 -12.68 -4.44
N PRO A 196 13.20 -12.23 -5.36
CA PRO A 196 12.88 -11.14 -6.27
C PRO A 196 11.80 -11.48 -7.30
N ALA A 197 11.41 -12.75 -7.44
CA ALA A 197 10.41 -13.20 -8.41
C ALA A 197 8.98 -13.21 -7.83
N ASP A 198 8.80 -12.96 -6.53
CA ASP A 198 7.49 -13.01 -5.89
C ASP A 198 6.58 -11.88 -6.39
N ARG A 199 5.51 -12.26 -7.12
CA ARG A 199 4.53 -11.34 -7.72
C ARG A 199 3.73 -10.59 -6.65
N ASP A 200 3.30 -11.28 -5.60
CA ASP A 200 2.49 -10.68 -4.52
C ASP A 200 3.31 -9.63 -3.78
N ALA A 201 4.57 -9.95 -3.48
CA ALA A 201 5.48 -9.01 -2.85
C ALA A 201 5.80 -7.81 -3.77
N LYS A 202 5.97 -7.99 -5.09
CA LYS A 202 6.16 -6.87 -6.03
C LYS A 202 4.96 -5.93 -6.04
N TYR A 203 3.76 -6.48 -6.08
CA TYR A 203 2.53 -5.69 -6.09
C TYR A 203 2.36 -4.89 -4.80
N VAL A 204 2.58 -5.50 -3.63
CA VAL A 204 2.54 -4.77 -2.34
C VAL A 204 3.68 -3.75 -2.23
N HIS A 205 4.89 -4.11 -2.67
CA HIS A 205 6.04 -3.22 -2.64
C HIS A 205 5.80 -1.95 -3.46
N PHE A 206 5.09 -2.05 -4.58
CA PHE A 206 4.68 -0.87 -5.34
C PHE A 206 3.91 0.14 -4.47
N PHE A 207 2.98 -0.29 -3.60
CA PHE A 207 2.26 0.64 -2.73
C PHE A 207 3.11 1.13 -1.54
N HIS A 208 4.05 0.34 -1.06
CA HIS A 208 4.85 0.66 0.13
C HIS A 208 6.17 1.37 -0.20
N GLU A 209 6.52 1.50 -1.48
CA GLU A 209 7.72 2.20 -1.93
C GLU A 209 7.74 3.65 -1.43
N LYS A 210 8.87 4.07 -0.88
CA LYS A 210 9.05 5.39 -0.30
C LYS A 210 9.36 6.39 -1.42
N ILE A 211 8.46 7.33 -1.64
CA ILE A 211 8.58 8.35 -2.70
C ILE A 211 8.61 9.77 -2.10
N PRO A 212 9.28 10.72 -2.77
CA PRO A 212 9.19 12.14 -2.42
C PRO A 212 7.74 12.63 -2.45
N SER A 213 7.35 13.40 -1.43
CA SER A 213 5.97 13.86 -1.33
C SER A 213 5.57 14.77 -2.48
N ARG A 214 4.31 14.64 -2.92
CA ARG A 214 3.70 15.35 -4.06
C ARG A 214 4.30 15.06 -5.43
N MET A 215 5.26 14.12 -5.53
CA MET A 215 5.93 13.76 -6.78
C MET A 215 5.45 12.41 -7.34
N LEU A 216 4.22 11.99 -7.01
CA LEU A 216 3.72 10.65 -7.39
C LEU A 216 3.76 10.42 -8.91
N ALA A 217 3.41 11.41 -9.72
CA ALA A 217 3.44 11.29 -11.17
C ALA A 217 4.86 11.07 -11.72
N GLU A 218 5.85 11.77 -11.17
CA GLU A 218 7.23 11.76 -11.65
C GLU A 218 8.03 10.58 -11.11
N CYS A 219 7.76 10.15 -9.87
CA CYS A 219 8.52 9.12 -9.16
C CYS A 219 7.84 7.74 -9.13
N THR A 220 6.86 7.49 -10.00
CA THR A 220 6.20 6.18 -10.10
C THR A 220 6.57 5.48 -11.41
N PRO A 221 7.53 4.52 -11.37
CA PRO A 221 7.80 3.65 -12.50
C PRO A 221 6.65 2.67 -12.70
N LEU A 222 6.34 2.38 -13.96
CA LEU A 222 5.31 1.40 -14.32
C LEU A 222 5.89 -0.03 -14.43
N ASP A 223 7.21 -0.17 -14.42
CA ASP A 223 7.90 -1.44 -14.62
C ASP A 223 7.49 -2.53 -13.62
N PRO A 224 7.36 -2.25 -12.30
CA PRO A 224 6.90 -3.26 -11.35
C PRO A 224 5.49 -3.79 -11.68
N LEU A 225 4.59 -2.92 -12.15
CA LEU A 225 3.23 -3.30 -12.55
C LEU A 225 3.23 -4.06 -13.89
N ASN A 226 4.11 -3.70 -14.82
CA ASN A 226 4.28 -4.43 -16.08
C ASN A 226 4.71 -5.88 -15.81
N GLU A 227 5.68 -6.08 -14.91
CA GLU A 227 6.14 -7.42 -14.53
C GLU A 227 5.03 -8.25 -13.87
N VAL A 228 4.25 -7.65 -12.97
CA VAL A 228 3.11 -8.31 -12.31
C VAL A 228 2.04 -8.73 -13.33
N ILE A 229 1.72 -7.87 -14.29
CA ILE A 229 0.75 -8.14 -15.36
C ILE A 229 1.26 -9.22 -16.31
N ILE A 230 2.54 -9.21 -16.68
CA ILE A 230 3.13 -10.23 -17.55
C ILE A 230 3.11 -11.61 -16.87
N ALA A 231 3.34 -11.63 -15.55
CA ALA A 231 3.33 -12.87 -14.77
C ALA A 231 1.92 -13.50 -14.65
N GLN A 232 0.88 -12.68 -14.52
CA GLN A 232 -0.53 -13.12 -14.53
C GLN A 232 -1.39 -12.11 -15.30
N PRO A 233 -1.60 -12.32 -16.61
CA PRO A 233 -2.41 -11.41 -17.42
C PRO A 233 -3.91 -11.50 -17.13
N ASP A 234 -4.34 -12.62 -16.57
CA ASP A 234 -5.71 -13.00 -16.22
C ASP A 234 -6.27 -12.22 -15.01
N ASP A 235 -5.38 -11.68 -14.19
CA ASP A 235 -5.69 -10.90 -13.01
C ASP A 235 -6.02 -9.44 -13.37
N VAL A 236 -7.22 -9.00 -13.02
CA VAL A 236 -7.74 -7.67 -13.40
C VAL A 236 -7.16 -6.55 -12.54
N SER A 237 -6.82 -6.83 -11.28
CA SER A 237 -6.47 -5.77 -10.33
C SER A 237 -5.18 -5.02 -10.72
N PRO A 238 -4.09 -5.68 -11.17
CA PRO A 238 -2.91 -4.98 -11.64
C PRO A 238 -3.15 -4.08 -12.86
N TRP A 239 -4.08 -4.44 -13.77
CA TRP A 239 -4.48 -3.57 -14.89
C TRP A 239 -5.18 -2.30 -14.38
N ARG A 240 -6.04 -2.43 -13.37
CA ARG A 240 -6.69 -1.30 -12.69
C ARG A 240 -5.64 -0.38 -12.06
N THR A 241 -4.68 -0.91 -11.31
CA THR A 241 -3.60 -0.12 -10.69
C THR A 241 -2.77 0.63 -11.71
N ARG A 242 -2.38 -0.05 -12.80
CA ARG A 242 -1.58 0.58 -13.86
C ARG A 242 -2.36 1.68 -14.57
N GLY A 243 -3.64 1.46 -14.86
CA GLY A 243 -4.54 2.47 -15.41
C GLY A 243 -4.66 3.70 -14.51
N VAL A 244 -4.92 3.51 -13.21
CA VAL A 244 -4.99 4.60 -12.22
C VAL A 244 -3.65 5.36 -12.13
N THR A 245 -2.54 4.63 -12.13
CA THR A 245 -1.20 5.24 -12.12
C THR A 245 -0.94 6.06 -13.39
N ARG A 246 -1.35 5.58 -14.57
CA ARG A 246 -1.25 6.33 -15.83
C ARG A 246 -2.11 7.60 -15.80
N VAL A 247 -3.31 7.55 -15.22
CA VAL A 247 -4.13 8.76 -14.98
C VAL A 247 -3.40 9.77 -14.11
N PHE A 248 -2.65 9.32 -13.09
CA PHE A 248 -1.84 10.22 -12.27
C PHE A 248 -0.68 10.86 -13.03
N LYS A 249 -0.16 10.17 -14.06
CA LYS A 249 0.88 10.67 -14.97
C LYS A 249 0.31 11.46 -16.16
N GLU A 250 -1.00 11.71 -16.18
CA GLU A 250 -1.72 12.38 -17.28
C GLU A 250 -1.65 11.62 -18.62
N ASP A 251 -1.25 10.34 -18.60
CA ASP A 251 -1.32 9.45 -19.75
C ASP A 251 -2.72 8.81 -19.84
N TYR A 252 -3.68 9.61 -20.31
CA TYR A 252 -5.06 9.16 -20.44
C TYR A 252 -5.23 8.09 -21.53
N ALA A 253 -4.45 8.15 -22.61
CA ALA A 253 -4.54 7.19 -23.70
C ALA A 253 -4.11 5.79 -23.25
N GLY A 254 -2.96 5.70 -22.56
CA GLY A 254 -2.52 4.44 -21.96
C GLY A 254 -3.45 3.97 -20.84
N ALA A 255 -4.03 4.87 -20.05
CA ALA A 255 -4.99 4.50 -19.01
C ALA A 255 -6.25 3.83 -19.59
N VAL A 256 -6.82 4.40 -20.66
CA VAL A 256 -7.99 3.84 -21.34
C VAL A 256 -7.71 2.44 -21.87
N GLN A 257 -6.53 2.21 -22.45
CA GLN A 257 -6.13 0.88 -22.94
C GLN A 257 -6.09 -0.15 -21.80
N ASP A 258 -5.43 0.18 -20.69
CA ASP A 258 -5.32 -0.73 -19.54
C ASP A 258 -6.67 -1.06 -18.92
N LEU A 259 -7.51 -0.04 -18.71
CA LEU A 259 -8.85 -0.22 -18.16
C LEU A 259 -9.75 -1.03 -19.12
N THR A 260 -9.60 -0.85 -20.43
CA THR A 260 -10.33 -1.63 -21.43
C THR A 260 -9.93 -3.10 -21.40
N GLN A 261 -8.62 -3.40 -21.28
CA GLN A 261 -8.14 -4.77 -21.13
C GLN A 261 -8.63 -5.41 -19.83
N GLY A 262 -8.58 -4.67 -18.72
CA GLY A 262 -9.12 -5.13 -17.44
C GLY A 262 -10.62 -5.47 -17.52
N LEU A 263 -11.42 -4.60 -18.13
CA LEU A 263 -12.86 -4.85 -18.35
C LEU A 263 -13.11 -6.06 -19.27
N ALA A 264 -12.25 -6.30 -20.25
CA ALA A 264 -12.36 -7.47 -21.12
C ALA A 264 -12.18 -8.77 -20.33
N TRP A 265 -11.18 -8.82 -19.44
CA TRP A 265 -10.98 -9.94 -18.53
C TRP A 265 -12.13 -10.10 -17.53
N THR A 266 -12.64 -9.03 -16.93
CA THR A 266 -13.81 -9.10 -16.05
C THR A 266 -15.02 -9.70 -16.76
N ARG A 267 -15.29 -9.27 -18.00
CA ARG A 267 -16.39 -9.82 -18.81
C ARG A 267 -16.17 -11.28 -19.14
N TYR A 268 -14.93 -11.67 -19.44
CA TYR A 268 -14.58 -13.08 -19.66
C TYR A 268 -14.88 -13.92 -18.43
N TRP A 269 -14.45 -13.48 -17.24
CA TRP A 269 -14.74 -14.18 -15.98
C TRP A 269 -16.24 -14.21 -15.67
N GLN A 270 -16.94 -13.09 -15.81
CA GLN A 270 -18.40 -13.02 -15.63
C GLN A 270 -19.16 -13.98 -16.57
N ALA A 271 -18.69 -14.16 -17.81
CA ALA A 271 -19.29 -15.12 -18.73
C ALA A 271 -19.06 -16.60 -18.32
N GLN A 272 -17.97 -16.88 -17.60
CA GLN A 272 -17.68 -18.20 -17.03
C GLN A 272 -18.48 -18.47 -15.74
N HIS A 273 -18.77 -17.41 -14.97
CA HIS A 273 -19.62 -17.50 -13.79
C HIS A 273 -21.10 -17.62 -14.18
N LYS A 274 -21.72 -18.78 -13.89
CA LYS A 274 -23.18 -18.93 -14.04
C LYS A 274 -23.88 -17.97 -13.07
N PRO A 275 -24.86 -17.16 -13.52
CA PRO A 275 -25.65 -16.35 -12.62
C PRO A 275 -26.55 -17.29 -11.82
N GLY A 276 -26.50 -17.20 -10.49
CA GLY A 276 -27.48 -17.86 -9.64
C GLY A 276 -26.86 -18.80 -8.62
N ASN A 277 -26.53 -18.22 -7.46
CA ASN A 277 -26.69 -18.88 -6.18
C ASN A 277 -26.89 -17.84 -5.06
N GLY A 278 -26.23 -16.68 -5.13
CA GLY A 278 -26.39 -15.63 -4.12
C GLY A 278 -27.84 -15.12 -3.94
N GLU A 279 -28.59 -14.97 -5.05
CA GLU A 279 -30.00 -14.54 -5.00
C GLU A 279 -30.93 -15.66 -4.47
N LEU A 280 -30.64 -16.92 -4.79
CA LEU A 280 -31.35 -18.09 -4.28
C LEU A 280 -31.07 -18.30 -2.78
N ILE A 281 -29.82 -18.12 -2.36
CA ILE A 281 -29.39 -18.21 -0.95
C ILE A 281 -30.02 -17.10 -0.12
N LEU A 282 -30.07 -15.86 -0.65
CA LEU A 282 -30.75 -14.75 0.02
C LEU A 282 -32.26 -15.00 0.10
N ALA A 283 -32.90 -15.50 -0.96
CA ALA A 283 -34.31 -15.83 -0.95
C ALA A 283 -34.65 -16.98 0.00
N SER A 284 -33.76 -17.98 0.13
CA SER A 284 -33.92 -19.05 1.13
C SER A 284 -33.68 -18.54 2.55
N ALA A 285 -32.68 -17.69 2.76
CA ALA A 285 -32.36 -17.11 4.08
C ALA A 285 -33.49 -16.19 4.57
N LEU A 286 -34.07 -15.37 3.70
CA LEU A 286 -35.24 -14.54 4.01
C LEU A 286 -36.46 -15.40 4.38
N ARG A 287 -36.73 -16.47 3.63
CA ARG A 287 -37.80 -17.43 3.98
C ARG A 287 -37.55 -18.12 5.32
N GLU A 288 -36.30 -18.38 5.66
CA GLU A 288 -35.92 -19.05 6.90
C GLU A 288 -35.96 -18.09 8.10
N GLU A 289 -35.62 -16.81 7.93
CA GLU A 289 -35.82 -15.74 8.91
C GLU A 289 -37.31 -15.44 9.16
N GLU A 290 -38.13 -15.37 8.11
CA GLU A 290 -39.59 -15.25 8.23
C GLU A 290 -40.21 -16.43 9.00
N ARG A 291 -39.63 -17.63 8.86
CA ARG A 291 -40.09 -18.84 9.53
C ARG A 291 -39.65 -18.94 11.00
N ASN A 292 -38.49 -18.40 11.36
CA ASN A 292 -37.92 -18.57 12.70
C ASN A 292 -38.31 -17.47 13.71
N GLY A 293 -38.96 -16.39 13.26
CA GLY A 293 -39.40 -15.31 14.15
C GLY A 293 -38.25 -14.54 14.81
N TYR A 294 -38.54 -13.32 15.28
CA TYR A 294 -37.62 -12.36 15.90
C TYR A 294 -37.02 -12.84 17.25
N ASN A 295 -36.39 -14.00 17.31
CA ASN A 295 -35.88 -14.60 18.55
C ASN A 295 -34.48 -15.21 18.39
N ARG A 296 -33.68 -14.68 17.44
CA ARG A 296 -32.26 -15.01 17.30
C ARG A 296 -31.44 -13.91 17.93
N ASP A 297 -30.60 -14.28 18.90
CA ASP A 297 -29.65 -13.37 19.50
C ASP A 297 -28.73 -12.83 18.39
N TRP A 298 -28.36 -11.55 18.45
CA TRP A 298 -27.57 -10.90 17.39
C TRP A 298 -26.17 -11.54 17.22
N ARG A 299 -25.74 -12.34 18.20
CA ARG A 299 -24.53 -13.17 18.19
C ARG A 299 -24.67 -14.46 17.38
N ASP A 300 -25.91 -14.90 17.13
CA ASP A 300 -26.25 -16.15 16.43
C ASP A 300 -26.70 -15.92 14.98
N GLN A 301 -26.42 -14.73 14.42
CA GLN A 301 -26.67 -14.46 13.01
C GLN A 301 -25.87 -15.42 12.13
N PRO A 302 -26.45 -15.89 11.00
CA PRO A 302 -25.77 -16.84 10.12
C PRO A 302 -24.50 -16.19 9.56
N LYS A 303 -23.34 -16.75 9.90
CA LYS A 303 -22.07 -16.38 9.28
C LYS A 303 -22.09 -16.87 7.84
N ILE A 304 -22.15 -15.94 6.89
CA ILE A 304 -22.07 -16.25 5.46
C ILE A 304 -20.62 -16.67 5.18
N ALA A 305 -20.44 -17.89 4.66
CA ALA A 305 -19.12 -18.38 4.27
C ALA A 305 -18.48 -17.42 3.26
N GLU A 306 -17.16 -17.25 3.29
CA GLU A 306 -16.45 -16.30 2.42
C GLU A 306 -16.75 -16.52 0.93
N GLU A 307 -17.02 -17.77 0.54
CA GLU A 307 -17.40 -18.18 -0.83
C GLU A 307 -18.82 -17.73 -1.24
N ASP A 308 -19.71 -17.56 -0.25
CA ASP A 308 -21.11 -17.16 -0.45
C ASP A 308 -21.30 -15.64 -0.27
N GLN A 309 -20.24 -14.91 0.10
CA GLN A 309 -20.29 -13.46 0.20
C GLN A 309 -20.30 -12.84 -1.20
N PRO A 310 -21.15 -11.84 -1.45
CA PRO A 310 -21.14 -11.12 -2.72
C PRO A 310 -19.75 -10.50 -2.93
N SER A 311 -19.22 -10.67 -4.15
CA SER A 311 -17.93 -10.20 -4.63
C SER A 311 -18.13 -9.46 -5.95
#